data_AF-A0A645F654-F1
#
_entry.id   AF-A0A645F654-F1
#
_cell.length_a   1.000
_cell.length_b   1.000
_cell.length_c   1.000
_cell.angle_alpha   90.00
_cell.angle_beta   90.00
_cell.angle_gamma   90.00
#
_symmetry.space_group_name_H-M   'P 1'
#
loop_
_entity.id
_entity.type
_entity.pdbx_description
1 polymer ?
#
loop_
_entity_poly.entity_id
_entity_poly.type
_entity_poly.pdbx_seq_one_letter_code
_entity_poly.pdbx_strand_id
1 'polypeptide(L)'
;MNSTICQTDVSFNAYNIKGYNYIKIRDLAAAFKGTEYAFDVELLENNFGLRIRTNVNCNYDISHEENGNEYACATHSNAGIITLNDDEYASVECYNINGYNYYKIRDIGDLLGFSVAYNNATGKIECN
;
A
#
# COMPACT_ATOMS: atom_id res chain seq x y z
N MET A 1 24.02 -13.22 4.74
CA MET A 1 22.73 -12.75 5.28
C MET A 1 21.77 -12.80 4.11
N ASN A 2 20.81 -13.72 4.15
CA ASN A 2 19.94 -14.01 3.01
C ASN A 2 18.70 -13.14 3.15
N SER A 3 18.68 -11.98 2.49
CA SER A 3 17.49 -11.17 2.35
C SER A 3 16.87 -11.51 1.00
N THR A 4 15.98 -12.49 0.99
CA THR A 4 15.05 -12.71 -0.14
C THR A 4 13.67 -12.54 0.43
N ILE A 5 13.04 -11.42 0.13
CA ILE A 5 11.63 -11.19 0.45
C ILE A 5 10.96 -10.67 -0.83
N CYS A 6 9.76 -11.19 -1.09
CA CYS A 6 9.00 -11.18 -2.35
C CYS A 6 9.54 -12.16 -3.42
N GLN A 7 9.31 -13.45 -3.17
CA GLN A 7 9.62 -14.56 -4.07
C GLN A 7 8.72 -14.65 -5.33
N THR A 8 8.05 -13.56 -5.69
CA THR A 8 7.14 -13.48 -6.84
C THR A 8 7.26 -12.11 -7.47
N ASP A 9 7.56 -12.06 -8.76
CA ASP A 9 7.45 -10.85 -9.58
C ASP A 9 5.96 -10.44 -9.61
N VAL A 10 5.56 -9.56 -8.70
CA VAL A 10 4.21 -9.02 -8.64
C VAL A 10 4.20 -7.64 -9.31
N SER A 11 3.53 -7.54 -10.45
CA SER A 11 3.28 -6.26 -11.12
C SER A 11 2.02 -5.63 -10.54
N PHE A 12 2.09 -4.38 -10.13
CA PHE A 12 0.96 -3.58 -9.66
C PHE A 12 1.11 -2.14 -10.12
N ASN A 13 -0.01 -1.43 -10.10
CA ASN A 13 -0.07 -0.03 -10.48
C ASN A 13 0.33 0.89 -9.33
N ALA A 14 1.20 1.86 -9.63
CA ALA A 14 1.58 2.90 -8.69
C ALA A 14 1.56 4.28 -9.37
N TYR A 15 1.30 5.31 -8.58
CA TYR A 15 1.32 6.71 -9.00
C TYR A 15 2.54 7.40 -8.41
N ASN A 16 3.34 8.10 -9.23
CA ASN A 16 4.33 9.03 -8.72
C ASN A 16 3.71 10.41 -8.45
N ILE A 17 3.56 10.77 -7.18
CA ILE A 17 2.97 12.05 -6.76
C ILE A 17 4.04 12.81 -5.97
N LYS A 18 4.40 14.03 -6.41
CA LYS A 18 5.43 14.87 -5.79
C LYS A 18 6.78 14.15 -5.58
N GLY A 19 7.14 13.22 -6.46
CA GLY A 19 8.41 12.48 -6.37
C GLY A 19 8.37 11.24 -5.48
N TYR A 20 7.21 10.88 -4.91
CA TYR A 20 7.02 9.66 -4.13
C TYR A 20 6.07 8.69 -4.82
N ASN A 21 6.29 7.39 -4.62
CA ASN A 21 5.42 6.34 -5.17
C ASN A 21 4.28 6.04 -4.19
N TYR A 22 3.05 6.10 -4.70
CA TYR A 22 1.83 5.78 -3.99
C TYR A 22 1.18 4.54 -4.61
N ILE A 23 0.70 3.64 -3.76
CA ILE A 23 0.07 2.39 -4.18
C ILE A 23 -1.34 2.28 -3.61
N LYS A 24 -2.23 1.64 -4.37
CA LYS A 24 -3.54 1.19 -3.91
C LYS A 24 -3.33 0.19 -2.77
N ILE A 25 -3.78 0.52 -1.56
CA ILE A 25 -3.44 -0.31 -0.38
C ILE A 25 -3.95 -1.75 -0.47
N ARG A 26 -5.08 -1.96 -1.18
CA ARG A 26 -5.64 -3.30 -1.40
C ARG A 26 -4.76 -4.15 -2.32
N ASP A 27 -4.15 -3.56 -3.34
CA ASP A 27 -3.22 -4.27 -4.23
C ASP A 27 -1.94 -4.63 -3.49
N LEU A 28 -1.47 -3.75 -2.59
CA LEU A 28 -0.35 -4.05 -1.71
C LEU A 28 -0.67 -5.24 -0.78
N ALA A 29 -1.84 -5.24 -0.15
CA ALA A 29 -2.31 -6.34 0.70
C ALA A 29 -2.39 -7.67 -0.08
N ALA A 30 -2.86 -7.63 -1.33
CA ALA A 30 -2.94 -8.79 -2.20
C ALA A 30 -1.53 -9.30 -2.61
N ALA A 31 -0.58 -8.39 -2.85
CA ALA A 31 0.80 -8.74 -3.20
C ALA A 31 1.55 -9.45 -2.06
N PHE A 32 1.24 -9.14 -0.80
CA PHE A 32 1.86 -9.78 0.37
C PHE A 32 1.13 -11.04 0.84
N LYS A 33 0.04 -11.45 0.18
CA LYS A 33 -0.71 -12.66 0.53
C LYS A 33 0.20 -13.89 0.53
N GLY A 34 0.19 -14.64 1.63
CA GLY A 34 1.02 -15.83 1.81
C GLY A 34 2.48 -15.55 2.22
N THR A 35 2.85 -14.29 2.48
CA THR A 35 4.15 -13.91 3.05
C THR A 35 4.04 -13.58 4.54
N GLU A 36 5.16 -13.40 5.23
CA GLU A 36 5.19 -12.95 6.63
C GLU A 36 4.67 -11.52 6.82
N TYR A 37 4.63 -10.72 5.76
CA TYR A 37 4.09 -9.36 5.74
C TYR A 37 2.62 -9.32 5.32
N ALA A 38 1.92 -10.46 5.28
CA ALA A 38 0.50 -10.49 4.94
C ALA A 38 -0.31 -9.59 5.88
N PHE A 39 -1.15 -8.73 5.31
CA PHE A 39 -2.09 -7.92 6.07
C PHE A 39 -3.44 -7.83 5.35
N ASP A 40 -4.48 -7.57 6.14
CA ASP A 40 -5.82 -7.24 5.64
C ASP A 40 -6.15 -5.78 5.90
N VAL A 41 -7.01 -5.21 5.07
CA VAL A 41 -7.43 -3.82 5.16
C VAL A 41 -8.94 -3.68 5.21
N GLU A 42 -9.43 -2.84 6.11
CA GLU A 42 -10.85 -2.56 6.30
C GLU A 42 -11.06 -1.05 6.41
N LEU A 43 -12.01 -0.50 5.66
CA LEU A 43 -12.39 0.91 5.79
C LEU A 43 -13.36 1.05 6.98
N LEU A 44 -13.07 2.00 7.86
CA LEU A 44 -13.90 2.29 9.02
C LEU A 44 -15.02 3.27 8.63
N GLU A 45 -16.27 2.84 8.76
CA GLU A 45 -17.45 3.61 8.34
C GLU A 45 -17.58 4.96 9.07
N ASN A 46 -17.11 5.07 10.31
CA ASN A 46 -17.40 6.21 11.19
C ASN A 46 -16.29 7.28 11.24
N ASN A 47 -15.07 6.97 10.78
CA ASN A 47 -13.90 7.85 10.94
C ASN A 47 -13.15 8.12 9.63
N PHE A 48 -13.65 7.61 8.49
CA PHE A 48 -12.95 7.58 7.20
C PHE A 48 -11.58 6.89 7.22
N GLY A 49 -11.11 6.38 8.37
CA GLY A 49 -9.82 5.74 8.54
C GLY A 49 -9.74 4.34 7.97
N LEU A 50 -8.53 3.82 7.88
CA LEU A 50 -8.22 2.47 7.43
C LEU A 50 -7.73 1.63 8.61
N ARG A 51 -8.36 0.49 8.86
CA ARG A 51 -7.81 -0.52 9.77
C ARG A 51 -6.91 -1.46 8.98
N ILE A 52 -5.73 -1.72 9.52
CA ILE A 52 -4.78 -2.73 9.03
C ILE A 52 -4.66 -3.83 10.08
N ARG A 53 -4.84 -5.08 9.65
CA ARG A 53 -4.59 -6.28 10.47
C ARG A 53 -3.39 -7.03 9.94
N THR A 54 -2.29 -7.05 10.70
CA THR A 54 -1.06 -7.76 10.31
C THR A 54 -1.19 -9.26 10.53
N ASN A 55 -0.40 -10.07 9.82
CA ASN A 55 -0.44 -11.54 9.85
C ASN A 55 -1.79 -12.13 9.43
N VAL A 56 -2.56 -11.39 8.63
CA VAL A 56 -3.86 -11.80 8.10
C VAL A 56 -3.81 -11.71 6.59
N ASN A 57 -4.16 -12.79 5.90
CA ASN A 57 -4.31 -12.73 4.44
C ASN A 57 -5.58 -11.97 4.10
N CYS A 58 -5.44 -10.96 3.24
CA CYS A 58 -6.60 -10.33 2.64
C CYS A 58 -7.32 -11.26 1.65
N ASN A 59 -8.57 -10.92 1.34
CA ASN A 59 -9.36 -11.57 0.29
C ASN A 59 -9.41 -10.75 -1.02
N TYR A 60 -8.49 -9.80 -1.19
CA TYR A 60 -8.37 -9.00 -2.41
C TYR A 60 -7.51 -9.71 -3.46
N ASP A 61 -7.76 -9.40 -4.73
CA ASP A 61 -6.88 -9.71 -5.85
C ASP A 61 -6.20 -8.41 -6.31
N ILE A 62 -5.01 -8.53 -6.88
CA ILE A 62 -4.29 -7.38 -7.45
C ILE A 62 -5.10 -6.82 -8.62
N SER A 63 -5.34 -5.50 -8.60
CA SER A 63 -6.02 -4.83 -9.71
C SER A 63 -5.13 -4.76 -10.96
N HIS A 64 -5.73 -4.96 -12.13
CA HIS A 64 -5.05 -4.95 -13.44
C HIS A 64 -5.53 -3.79 -14.33
N GLU A 65 -6.18 -2.79 -13.73
CA GLU A 65 -6.66 -1.60 -14.43
C GLU A 65 -5.46 -0.80 -14.97
N GLU A 66 -5.48 -0.34 -16.21
CA GLU A 66 -4.38 0.53 -16.68
C GLU A 66 -4.44 1.88 -15.96
N ASN A 67 -3.29 2.36 -15.47
CA ASN A 67 -3.16 3.73 -15.03
C ASN A 67 -3.32 4.66 -16.25
N GLY A 68 -4.38 5.45 -16.27
CA GLY A 68 -4.53 6.59 -17.17
C GLY A 68 -3.81 7.84 -16.65
N ASN A 69 -4.25 9.02 -17.11
CA ASN A 69 -3.72 10.31 -16.67
C ASN A 69 -4.31 10.77 -15.32
N GLU A 70 -4.76 9.87 -14.44
CA GLU A 70 -5.63 10.18 -13.30
C GLU A 70 -4.92 10.89 -12.13
N TYR A 71 -3.63 11.18 -12.26
CA TYR A 71 -2.90 12.14 -11.43
C TYR A 71 -3.65 13.48 -11.26
N ALA A 72 -4.42 13.89 -12.29
CA ALA A 72 -5.19 15.13 -12.28
C ALA A 72 -6.39 15.13 -11.30
N CYS A 73 -6.79 13.97 -10.78
CA CYS A 73 -7.95 13.80 -9.90
C CYS A 73 -7.58 13.42 -8.46
N ALA A 74 -6.28 13.39 -8.12
CA ALA A 74 -5.83 13.02 -6.79
C ALA A 74 -6.31 14.04 -5.74
N THR A 75 -7.18 13.60 -4.84
CA THR A 75 -7.70 14.43 -3.74
C THR A 75 -7.12 13.95 -2.42
N HIS A 76 -6.71 14.89 -1.55
CA HIS A 76 -6.30 14.53 -0.20
C HIS A 76 -7.49 13.90 0.53
N SER A 77 -7.29 12.70 1.07
CA SER A 77 -8.33 11.93 1.76
C SER A 77 -8.08 11.93 3.27
N ASN A 78 -9.18 12.02 4.03
CA ASN A 78 -9.15 11.84 5.49
C ASN A 78 -8.89 10.38 5.89
N ALA A 79 -8.80 9.46 4.92
CA ALA A 79 -8.35 8.08 5.13
C ALA A 79 -6.86 7.93 5.50
N GLY A 80 -6.16 9.04 5.77
CA GLY A 80 -4.81 9.03 6.32
C GLY A 80 -4.71 8.54 7.76
N ILE A 81 -5.81 8.33 8.48
CA ILE A 81 -5.78 7.72 9.82
C ILE A 81 -5.78 6.21 9.66
N ILE A 82 -4.66 5.58 10.01
CA ILE A 82 -4.50 4.14 9.99
C ILE A 82 -4.52 3.61 11.42
N THR A 83 -5.31 2.58 11.68
CA THR A 83 -5.26 1.82 12.93
C THR A 83 -4.58 0.48 12.70
N LEU A 84 -3.50 0.20 13.43
CA LEU A 84 -2.77 -1.06 13.39
C LEU A 84 -3.28 -1.99 14.51
N ASN A 85 -3.88 -3.12 14.13
CA ASN A 85 -4.40 -4.15 15.05
C ASN A 85 -5.31 -3.61 16.18
N ASP A 86 -6.06 -2.52 15.92
CA ASP A 86 -6.91 -1.83 16.90
C ASP A 86 -6.18 -1.15 18.09
N ASP A 87 -4.84 -1.17 18.11
CA ASP A 87 -4.03 -0.70 19.24
C ASP A 87 -3.33 0.66 18.98
N GLU A 88 -2.81 0.87 17.76
CA GLU A 88 -2.02 2.07 17.41
C GLU A 88 -2.67 2.88 16.27
N TYR A 89 -2.54 4.21 16.34
CA TYR A 89 -2.97 5.12 15.27
C TYR A 89 -1.77 5.79 14.61
N ALA A 90 -1.69 5.71 13.29
CA ALA A 90 -0.73 6.44 12.47
C ALA A 90 -1.47 7.44 11.57
N SER A 91 -0.91 8.64 11.41
CA SER A 91 -1.37 9.60 10.40
C SER A 91 -0.40 9.58 9.23
N VAL A 92 -0.89 9.16 8.07
CA VAL A 92 -0.14 9.10 6.82
C VAL A 92 -0.84 9.89 5.73
N GLU A 93 -0.10 10.26 4.69
CA GLU A 93 -0.69 10.92 3.54
C GLU A 93 -1.45 9.90 2.68
N CYS A 94 -2.72 10.20 2.42
CA CYS A 94 -3.59 9.39 1.56
C CYS A 94 -4.16 10.25 0.43
N TYR A 95 -4.11 9.71 -0.78
CA TYR A 95 -4.77 10.27 -1.95
C TYR A 95 -5.93 9.38 -2.39
N ASN A 96 -7.11 9.96 -2.60
CA ASN A 96 -8.18 9.28 -3.30
C ASN A 96 -8.06 9.55 -4.80
N ILE A 97 -7.93 8.47 -5.58
CA ILE A 97 -7.87 8.50 -7.05
C ILE A 97 -8.89 7.48 -7.55
N ASN A 98 -9.85 7.92 -8.35
CA ASN A 98 -10.94 7.10 -8.89
C ASN A 98 -11.70 6.28 -7.82
N GLY A 99 -11.91 6.84 -6.63
CA GLY A 99 -12.62 6.15 -5.55
C GLY A 99 -11.78 5.15 -4.76
N TYR A 100 -10.48 5.03 -5.06
CA TYR A 100 -9.55 4.18 -4.31
C TYR A 100 -8.52 4.99 -3.53
N ASN A 101 -8.10 4.46 -2.39
CA ASN A 101 -7.13 5.11 -1.51
C ASN A 101 -5.71 4.63 -1.80
N TYR A 102 -4.83 5.60 -2.06
CA TYR A 102 -3.43 5.43 -2.40
C TYR A 102 -2.54 5.99 -1.30
N TYR A 103 -1.56 5.21 -0.89
CA TYR A 103 -0.67 5.53 0.23
C TYR A 103 0.77 5.46 -0.21
N LYS A 104 1.60 6.33 0.36
CA LYS A 104 3.04 6.33 0.11
C LYS A 104 3.63 5.01 0.60
N ILE A 105 4.25 4.27 -0.32
CA ILE A 105 4.66 2.87 -0.06
C ILE A 105 5.64 2.80 1.12
N ARG A 106 6.53 3.79 1.25
CA ARG A 106 7.49 3.86 2.36
C ARG A 106 6.83 4.03 3.72
N ASP A 107 5.81 4.89 3.81
CA ASP A 107 5.12 5.14 5.09
C ASP A 107 4.38 3.88 5.55
N ILE A 108 3.84 3.11 4.60
CA ILE A 108 3.23 1.80 4.88
C ILE A 108 4.28 0.75 5.23
N GLY A 109 5.43 0.76 4.56
CA GLY A 109 6.56 -0.12 4.89
C GLY A 109 7.07 0.09 6.31
N ASP A 110 7.30 1.34 6.70
CA ASP A 110 7.72 1.69 8.06
C ASP A 110 6.67 1.25 9.11
N LEU A 111 5.38 1.40 8.80
CA LEU A 111 4.29 0.97 9.68
C LEU A 111 4.19 -0.56 9.83
N LEU A 112 4.46 -1.29 8.75
CA LEU A 112 4.36 -2.76 8.70
C LEU A 112 5.69 -3.48 8.99
N GLY A 113 6.77 -2.72 9.18
CA GLY A 113 8.09 -3.27 9.49
C GLY A 113 8.82 -3.89 8.29
N PHE A 114 8.53 -3.45 7.06
CA PHE A 114 9.30 -3.82 5.86
C PHE A 114 9.92 -2.61 5.19
N SER A 115 11.09 -2.81 4.59
CA SER A 115 11.80 -1.75 3.88
C SER A 115 11.50 -1.81 2.38
N VAL A 116 11.46 -0.64 1.74
CA VAL A 116 11.13 -0.52 0.32
C VAL A 116 12.29 0.10 -0.42
N ALA A 117 12.94 -0.67 -1.26
CA ALA A 117 13.99 -0.23 -2.17
C ALA A 117 13.42 0.01 -3.57
N TYR A 118 13.88 1.07 -4.24
CA TYR A 118 13.61 1.24 -5.66
C TYR A 118 14.84 0.80 -6.44
N ASN A 119 14.64 -0.15 -7.34
CA ASN A 119 15.68 -0.62 -8.23
C ASN A 119 15.66 0.22 -9.52
N ASN A 120 16.59 1.19 -9.60
CA ASN A 120 16.74 2.06 -10.76
C ASN A 120 17.07 1.30 -12.07
N ALA A 121 17.63 0.08 -11.99
CA ALA A 121 18.02 -0.68 -13.18
C ALA A 121 16.83 -1.41 -13.82
N THR A 122 15.87 -1.85 -13.01
CA THR A 122 14.67 -2.57 -13.47
C THR A 122 13.41 -1.72 -13.45
N GLY A 123 13.45 -0.55 -12.80
CA GLY A 123 12.29 0.29 -12.53
C GLY A 123 11.32 -0.32 -11.51
N LYS A 124 11.76 -1.35 -10.76
CA LYS A 124 10.92 -2.11 -9.85
C LYS A 124 11.05 -1.63 -8.41
N ILE A 125 10.01 -1.87 -7.63
CA ILE A 125 10.00 -1.68 -6.18
C ILE A 125 10.26 -3.05 -5.54
N GLU A 126 11.27 -3.13 -4.68
CA GLU A 126 11.69 -4.34 -3.97
C GLU A 126 11.43 -4.14 -2.47
N CYS A 127 10.84 -5.15 -1.82
CA CYS A 127 10.59 -5.11 -0.37
C CYS A 127 11.60 -6.02 0.34
N ASN A 128 12.28 -5.53 1.39
CA ASN A 128 13.29 -6.28 2.16
C ASN A 128 13.04 -6.24 3.66
#